data_AF-A0A2N9XZV8-F1
#
_entry.id   AF-A0A2N9XZV8-F1
#
_cell.length_a   1.000
_cell.length_b   1.000
_cell.length_c   1.000
_cell.angle_alpha   90.00
_cell.angle_beta   90.00
_cell.angle_gamma   90.00
#
_symmetry.space_group_name_H-M   'P 1'
#
loop_
_entity.id
_entity.type
_entity.pdbx_description
1 polymer ?
#
loop_
_entity_poly.entity_id
_entity_poly.type
_entity_poly.pdbx_seq_one_letter_code
_entity_poly.pdbx_strand_id
1 'polypeptide(L)'
;MKQNKQSLCTIDTQPFGLIDGESTTLWTLANSDGMQVSIMDFGAIITSIVMPDRDNKPIECVLGFDSAEDYASTSYRSNNPHLGAVIGRHAGRISHARAPLNQELIQLTPNLDEHHMHGGYTGFDQKWWTISATHADEQEASVTLQLFSADGEEGYPGNLNVQVCYTLTANNELNVDFSAQSDRDTFINLTQHSYFNLALHENTVSEHQLWLLPQEIIVTDKNMMPTGAITKASAALDFHSARPIANSVIDTAYVLPPHSANSIIARISAPDTGLSMAVKTDAPVVVVYNAQHLPEQQLPKRKSLRPFAAICFEPQGYTDAPNQPAFPNNILRAGATFKQHITYIFSRDPIQPIIS
;
A
#
# COMPACT_ATOMS: atom_id res chain seq x y z
N MET A 1 13.45 17.45 38.15
CA MET A 1 14.03 16.25 37.50
C MET A 1 12.99 15.77 36.50
N LYS A 2 13.19 16.01 35.20
CA LYS A 2 12.31 15.44 34.17
C LYS A 2 12.65 13.95 34.11
N GLN A 3 11.73 13.07 34.50
CA GLN A 3 11.85 11.66 34.15
C GLN A 3 11.88 11.61 32.62
N ASN A 4 13.01 11.21 32.03
CA ASN A 4 13.02 10.72 30.66
C ASN A 4 12.06 9.52 30.66
N LYS A 5 10.83 9.72 30.19
CA LYS A 5 10.05 8.61 29.65
C LYS A 5 10.88 8.13 28.48
N GLN A 6 11.64 7.08 28.71
CA GLN A 6 12.32 6.36 27.65
C GLN A 6 11.18 5.85 26.75
N SER A 7 11.11 6.38 25.53
CA SER A 7 10.16 5.87 24.54
C SER A 7 10.45 4.39 24.34
N LEU A 8 9.42 3.55 24.37
CA LEU A 8 9.54 2.11 24.21
C LEU A 8 8.67 1.69 23.04
N CYS A 9 9.21 0.85 22.18
CA CYS A 9 8.46 0.16 21.14
C CYS A 9 8.32 -1.31 21.51
N THR A 10 7.16 -1.90 21.22
CA THR A 10 6.82 -3.27 21.64
C THR A 10 6.17 -4.05 20.52
N ILE A 11 6.25 -5.38 20.61
CA ILE A 11 5.55 -6.32 19.74
C ILE A 11 4.65 -7.19 20.61
N ASP A 12 3.38 -7.31 20.24
CA ASP A 12 2.45 -8.27 20.80
C ASP A 12 1.86 -9.16 19.69
N THR A 13 1.46 -10.39 20.05
CA THR A 13 0.92 -11.35 19.08
C THR A 13 -0.30 -12.06 19.62
N GLN A 14 -1.31 -12.24 18.77
CA GLN A 14 -2.50 -13.02 19.10
C GLN A 14 -3.07 -13.74 17.87
N PRO A 15 -3.81 -14.85 18.04
CA PRO A 15 -4.60 -15.41 16.94
C PRO A 15 -5.62 -14.40 16.42
N PHE A 16 -5.84 -14.36 15.09
CA PHE A 16 -6.78 -13.41 14.46
C PHE A 16 -8.00 -14.06 13.79
N GLY A 17 -8.02 -15.38 13.72
CA GLY A 17 -9.09 -16.16 13.10
C GLY A 17 -8.52 -17.19 12.14
N LEU A 18 -9.39 -17.70 11.27
CA LEU A 18 -9.05 -18.72 10.28
C LEU A 18 -9.15 -18.19 8.86
N ILE A 19 -8.14 -18.50 8.04
CA ILE A 19 -8.21 -18.43 6.58
C ILE A 19 -8.23 -19.87 6.05
N ASP A 20 -9.30 -20.27 5.39
CA ASP A 20 -9.45 -21.60 4.77
C ASP A 20 -9.16 -22.79 5.72
N GLY A 21 -9.42 -22.59 7.03
CA GLY A 21 -9.22 -23.60 8.08
C GLY A 21 -7.86 -23.55 8.78
N GLU A 22 -6.94 -22.68 8.32
CA GLU A 22 -5.63 -22.45 8.93
C GLU A 22 -5.63 -21.17 9.78
N SER A 23 -4.97 -21.20 10.93
CA SER A 23 -4.96 -20.09 11.89
C SER A 23 -4.02 -18.98 11.46
N THR A 24 -4.51 -17.74 11.45
CA THR A 24 -3.69 -16.54 11.27
C THR A 24 -3.19 -15.99 12.59
N THR A 25 -2.06 -15.28 12.53
CA THR A 25 -1.48 -14.52 13.64
C THR A 25 -1.52 -13.03 13.33
N LEU A 26 -2.01 -12.24 14.28
CA LEU A 26 -1.89 -10.78 14.28
C LEU A 26 -0.63 -10.36 15.04
N TRP A 27 0.23 -9.58 14.40
CA TRP A 27 1.44 -8.99 14.94
C TRP A 27 1.21 -7.49 15.14
N THR A 28 1.15 -7.04 16.39
CA THR A 28 0.90 -5.62 16.72
C THR A 28 2.19 -4.95 17.17
N LEU A 29 2.65 -3.99 16.38
CA LEU A 29 3.73 -3.07 16.72
C LEU A 29 3.11 -1.87 17.44
N ALA A 30 3.66 -1.46 18.58
CA ALA A 30 3.21 -0.28 19.31
C ALA A 30 4.39 0.59 19.73
N ASN A 31 4.19 1.90 19.76
CA ASN A 31 5.18 2.84 20.29
C ASN A 31 4.65 3.58 21.52
N SER A 32 5.53 4.30 22.21
CA SER A 32 5.19 5.04 23.43
C SER A 32 4.35 6.30 23.21
N ASP A 33 4.22 6.78 21.97
CA ASP A 33 3.34 7.91 21.62
C ASP A 33 1.89 7.45 21.35
N GLY A 34 1.63 6.15 21.51
CA GLY A 34 0.31 5.54 21.47
C GLY A 34 -0.11 5.06 20.07
N MET A 35 0.77 5.16 19.07
CA MET A 35 0.51 4.59 17.75
C MET A 35 0.65 3.06 17.80
N GLN A 36 -0.28 2.37 17.14
CA GLN A 36 -0.27 0.91 17.00
C GLN A 36 -0.52 0.52 15.54
N VAL A 37 0.19 -0.49 15.06
CA VAL A 37 0.04 -1.05 13.72
C VAL A 37 -0.07 -2.57 13.84
N SER A 38 -1.15 -3.14 13.31
CA SER A 38 -1.37 -4.59 13.33
C SER A 38 -1.22 -5.18 11.93
N ILE A 39 -0.42 -6.25 11.84
CA ILE A 39 -0.10 -6.96 10.60
C ILE A 39 -0.52 -8.42 10.72
N MET A 40 -1.28 -8.93 9.75
CA MET A 40 -1.65 -10.34 9.64
C MET A 40 -0.63 -11.10 8.78
N ASP A 41 -0.28 -12.32 9.18
CA ASP A 41 0.65 -13.20 8.46
C ASP A 41 0.09 -13.84 7.17
N PHE A 42 -1.18 -13.61 6.86
CA PHE A 42 -1.78 -13.86 5.56
C PHE A 42 -1.86 -12.55 4.75
N GLY A 43 -1.34 -12.57 3.52
CA GLY A 43 -1.25 -11.42 2.63
C GLY A 43 -0.28 -10.31 3.08
N ALA A 44 0.43 -10.51 4.20
CA ALA A 44 1.16 -9.47 4.91
C ALA A 44 0.27 -8.23 5.15
N ILE A 45 -0.99 -8.46 5.53
CA ILE A 45 -2.02 -7.41 5.53
C ILE A 45 -1.84 -6.48 6.73
N ILE A 46 -1.74 -5.17 6.50
CA ILE A 46 -1.99 -4.17 7.55
C ILE A 46 -3.50 -4.13 7.80
N THR A 47 -3.93 -4.69 8.93
CA THR A 47 -5.36 -4.76 9.30
C THR A 47 -5.81 -3.54 10.09
N SER A 48 -4.88 -2.84 10.74
CA SER A 48 -5.19 -1.71 11.63
C SER A 48 -4.00 -0.77 11.77
N ILE A 49 -4.29 0.54 11.79
CA ILE A 49 -3.38 1.59 12.22
C ILE A 49 -4.15 2.50 13.17
N VAL A 50 -3.85 2.42 14.46
CA VAL A 50 -4.45 3.29 15.46
C VAL A 50 -3.48 4.42 15.78
N MET A 51 -3.94 5.66 15.65
CA MET A 51 -3.18 6.86 16.01
C MET A 51 -4.00 7.75 16.94
N PRO A 52 -3.49 8.15 18.12
CA PRO A 52 -4.18 9.13 18.96
C PRO A 52 -4.24 10.50 18.28
N ASP A 53 -5.43 11.08 18.18
CA ASP A 53 -5.65 12.44 17.69
C ASP A 53 -5.10 13.52 18.65
N ARG A 54 -5.37 14.79 18.34
CA ARG A 54 -4.94 15.93 19.17
C ARG A 54 -5.53 15.92 20.59
N ASP A 55 -6.65 15.23 20.79
CA ASP A 55 -7.35 15.08 22.07
C ASP A 55 -7.01 13.74 22.76
N ASN A 56 -6.02 13.01 22.25
CA ASN A 56 -5.63 11.64 22.67
C ASN A 56 -6.72 10.58 22.49
N LYS A 57 -7.69 10.79 21.58
CA LYS A 57 -8.65 9.74 21.21
C LYS A 57 -8.04 8.83 20.14
N PRO A 58 -8.14 7.51 20.27
CA PRO A 58 -7.63 6.59 19.27
C PRO A 58 -8.45 6.66 17.99
N ILE A 59 -7.80 6.88 16.85
CA ILE A 59 -8.42 6.89 15.53
C ILE A 59 -7.92 5.69 14.72
N GLU A 60 -8.84 4.86 14.26
CA GLU A 60 -8.53 3.86 13.23
C GLU A 60 -8.35 4.56 11.89
N CYS A 61 -7.12 4.49 11.39
CA CYS A 61 -6.63 5.26 10.26
C CYS A 61 -6.68 4.48 8.94
N VAL A 62 -6.99 3.18 8.96
CA VAL A 62 -7.17 2.36 7.75
C VAL A 62 -8.51 1.60 7.73
N LEU A 63 -8.99 1.27 6.54
CA LEU A 63 -10.06 0.30 6.38
C LEU A 63 -9.50 -1.12 6.50
N GLY A 64 -10.28 -2.00 7.11
CA GLY A 64 -9.94 -3.40 7.34
C GLY A 64 -11.07 -4.11 8.09
N PHE A 65 -10.82 -5.36 8.47
CA PHE A 65 -11.78 -6.16 9.23
C PHE A 65 -11.28 -6.48 10.64
N ASP A 66 -12.20 -6.95 11.49
CA ASP A 66 -11.91 -7.41 12.85
C ASP A 66 -11.66 -8.93 12.94
N SER A 67 -11.75 -9.65 11.82
CA SER A 67 -11.57 -11.10 11.77
C SER A 67 -10.88 -11.52 10.47
N ALA A 68 -10.09 -12.59 10.54
CA ALA A 68 -9.51 -13.20 9.36
C ALA A 68 -10.60 -13.79 8.43
N GLU A 69 -11.69 -14.29 9.01
CA GLU A 69 -12.81 -14.89 8.29
C GLU A 69 -13.46 -13.91 7.30
N ASP A 70 -13.49 -12.61 7.61
CA ASP A 70 -13.98 -11.58 6.68
C ASP A 70 -13.08 -11.47 5.44
N TYR A 71 -11.75 -11.57 5.60
CA TYR A 71 -10.79 -11.66 4.50
C TYR A 71 -10.87 -12.99 3.74
N ALA A 72 -11.30 -14.09 4.37
CA ALA A 72 -11.58 -15.36 3.70
C ALA A 72 -12.95 -15.40 3.02
N SER A 73 -13.85 -14.47 3.32
CA SER A 73 -15.23 -14.51 2.86
C SER A 73 -15.33 -14.47 1.33
N THR A 74 -16.28 -15.24 0.78
CA THR A 74 -16.58 -15.21 -0.66
C THR A 74 -16.90 -13.79 -1.14
N SER A 75 -17.61 -13.00 -0.33
CA SER A 75 -17.97 -11.61 -0.65
C SER A 75 -16.75 -10.72 -0.82
N TYR A 76 -15.74 -10.86 0.06
CA TYR A 76 -14.50 -10.11 -0.05
C TYR A 76 -13.68 -10.59 -1.25
N ARG A 77 -13.42 -11.90 -1.34
CA ARG A 77 -12.56 -12.49 -2.39
C ARG A 77 -13.13 -12.38 -3.80
N SER A 78 -14.45 -12.29 -3.97
CA SER A 78 -15.06 -12.14 -5.31
C SER A 78 -14.78 -10.77 -5.95
N ASN A 79 -14.69 -9.71 -5.14
CA ASN A 79 -14.33 -8.37 -5.61
C ASN A 79 -12.84 -8.05 -5.38
N ASN A 80 -12.22 -8.79 -4.46
CA ASN A 80 -10.86 -8.65 -3.94
C ASN A 80 -10.30 -7.21 -4.00
N PRO A 81 -10.79 -6.29 -3.16
CA PRO A 81 -10.26 -4.93 -3.11
C PRO A 81 -8.86 -4.86 -2.47
N HIS A 82 -8.22 -5.99 -2.14
CA HIS A 82 -6.86 -6.05 -1.61
C HIS A 82 -6.60 -5.21 -0.33
N LEU A 83 -7.63 -5.00 0.50
CA LEU A 83 -7.55 -4.14 1.70
C LEU A 83 -6.30 -4.40 2.55
N GLY A 84 -5.35 -3.47 2.52
CA GLY A 84 -4.16 -3.50 3.37
C GLY A 84 -3.13 -4.54 2.99
N ALA A 85 -3.26 -5.23 1.86
CA ALA A 85 -2.36 -6.33 1.48
C ALA A 85 -1.08 -5.86 0.79
N VAL A 86 -0.05 -6.69 0.83
CA VAL A 86 1.08 -6.59 -0.10
C VAL A 86 0.66 -7.12 -1.46
N ILE A 87 0.93 -6.36 -2.50
CA ILE A 87 0.64 -6.73 -3.88
C ILE A 87 1.91 -7.22 -4.57
N GLY A 88 1.80 -8.34 -5.28
CA GLY A 88 2.89 -8.90 -6.10
C GLY A 88 2.51 -10.22 -6.78
N ARG A 89 3.33 -10.74 -7.70
CA ARG A 89 4.68 -10.25 -8.08
C ARG A 89 4.70 -8.92 -8.81
N HIS A 90 3.60 -8.53 -9.45
CA HIS A 90 3.50 -7.26 -10.16
C HIS A 90 2.22 -6.49 -9.79
N ALA A 91 2.39 -5.37 -9.09
CA ALA A 91 1.33 -4.40 -8.81
C ALA A 91 0.91 -3.64 -10.07
N GLY A 92 -0.36 -3.25 -10.13
CA GLY A 92 -1.00 -2.71 -11.33
C GLY A 92 -1.27 -3.78 -12.39
N ARG A 93 -1.35 -3.33 -13.66
CA ARG A 93 -1.75 -4.12 -14.82
C ARG A 93 -0.58 -4.45 -15.76
N ILE A 94 -0.68 -5.57 -16.48
CA ILE A 94 0.13 -5.91 -17.66
C ILE A 94 -0.82 -6.22 -18.83
N SER A 95 -0.64 -5.48 -19.94
CA SER A 95 -1.48 -5.58 -21.13
C SER A 95 -1.44 -6.98 -21.74
N HIS A 96 -2.61 -7.46 -22.16
CA HIS A 96 -2.84 -8.79 -22.73
C HIS A 96 -2.28 -9.97 -21.90
N ALA A 97 -2.07 -9.75 -20.60
CA ALA A 97 -1.48 -10.70 -19.67
C ALA A 97 -0.17 -11.31 -20.17
N ARG A 98 0.64 -10.56 -20.91
CA ARG A 98 1.91 -11.07 -21.46
C ARG A 98 2.89 -9.95 -21.69
N ALA A 99 4.17 -10.25 -21.61
CA ALA A 99 5.23 -9.27 -21.84
C ALA A 99 6.54 -9.91 -22.31
N PRO A 100 7.38 -9.17 -23.06
CA PRO A 100 8.69 -9.65 -23.45
C PRO A 100 9.66 -9.71 -22.27
N LEU A 101 10.42 -10.81 -22.15
CA LEU A 101 11.54 -10.98 -21.24
C LEU A 101 12.65 -11.75 -21.95
N ASN A 102 13.83 -11.14 -22.09
CA ASN A 102 15.00 -11.76 -22.73
C ASN A 102 14.71 -12.42 -24.10
N GLN A 103 13.96 -11.72 -24.96
CA GLN A 103 13.53 -12.19 -26.30
C GLN A 103 12.45 -13.28 -26.30
N GLU A 104 12.02 -13.77 -25.14
CA GLU A 104 10.87 -14.65 -25.00
C GLU A 104 9.61 -13.84 -24.66
N LEU A 105 8.45 -14.29 -25.14
CA LEU A 105 7.17 -13.71 -24.75
C LEU A 105 6.61 -14.53 -23.58
N ILE A 106 6.57 -13.93 -22.39
CA ILE A 106 6.06 -14.57 -21.18
C ILE A 106 4.55 -14.38 -21.11
N GLN A 107 3.80 -15.46 -20.96
CA GLN A 107 2.37 -15.44 -20.72
C GLN A 107 2.09 -15.55 -19.22
N LEU A 108 1.35 -14.58 -18.70
CA LEU A 108 0.84 -14.51 -17.33
C LEU A 108 -0.65 -14.87 -17.29
N THR A 109 -1.19 -15.05 -16.10
CA THR A 109 -2.62 -15.31 -15.89
C THR A 109 -3.48 -14.09 -16.24
N PRO A 110 -4.49 -14.22 -17.11
CA PRO A 110 -5.42 -13.13 -17.41
C PRO A 110 -6.56 -13.07 -16.38
N ASN A 111 -6.34 -12.43 -15.24
CA ASN A 111 -7.32 -12.31 -14.15
C ASN A 111 -8.18 -11.02 -14.23
N LEU A 112 -7.93 -10.14 -15.21
CA LEU A 112 -8.75 -8.96 -15.48
C LEU A 112 -9.07 -8.92 -16.97
N ASP A 113 -10.18 -9.54 -17.37
CA ASP A 113 -10.52 -9.78 -18.78
C ASP A 113 -9.36 -10.44 -19.54
N GLU A 114 -8.77 -9.75 -20.52
CA GLU A 114 -7.58 -10.23 -21.25
C GLU A 114 -6.24 -9.78 -20.62
N HIS A 115 -6.29 -8.96 -19.57
CA HIS A 115 -5.14 -8.36 -18.90
C HIS A 115 -4.77 -9.12 -17.62
N HIS A 116 -3.53 -8.93 -17.17
CA HIS A 116 -3.06 -9.40 -15.87
C HIS A 116 -3.08 -8.24 -14.88
N MET A 117 -3.49 -8.47 -13.64
CA MET A 117 -3.59 -7.45 -12.60
C MET A 117 -3.15 -8.00 -11.24
N HIS A 118 -2.38 -7.20 -10.49
CA HIS A 118 -2.04 -7.42 -9.08
C HIS A 118 -1.48 -8.82 -8.76
N GLY A 119 -0.76 -9.43 -9.71
CA GLY A 119 -0.09 -10.70 -9.52
C GLY A 119 -0.90 -11.95 -9.89
N GLY A 120 -2.19 -11.82 -10.26
CA GLY A 120 -3.00 -12.95 -10.74
C GLY A 120 -4.17 -13.30 -9.83
N TYR A 121 -4.70 -14.52 -9.95
CA TYR A 121 -5.84 -14.96 -9.11
C TYR A 121 -5.44 -15.20 -7.66
N THR A 122 -4.22 -15.68 -7.44
CA THR A 122 -3.62 -15.94 -6.12
C THR A 122 -2.32 -15.16 -6.02
N GLY A 123 -2.43 -13.83 -6.05
CA GLY A 123 -1.34 -12.90 -5.80
C GLY A 123 -0.83 -12.96 -4.36
N PHE A 124 0.15 -12.11 -4.07
CA PHE A 124 0.81 -12.06 -2.76
C PHE A 124 -0.12 -11.70 -1.60
N ASP A 125 -1.24 -11.05 -1.90
CA ASP A 125 -2.34 -10.69 -1.00
C ASP A 125 -3.12 -11.90 -0.50
N GLN A 126 -3.06 -13.02 -1.21
CA GLN A 126 -3.78 -14.25 -0.90
C GLN A 126 -2.84 -15.41 -0.54
N LYS A 127 -1.69 -15.11 0.04
CA LYS A 127 -0.66 -16.09 0.40
C LYS A 127 -0.27 -16.01 1.86
N TRP A 128 0.13 -17.15 2.41
CA TRP A 128 0.76 -17.22 3.72
C TRP A 128 2.19 -16.71 3.66
N TRP A 129 2.51 -15.82 4.60
CA TRP A 129 3.85 -15.32 4.82
C TRP A 129 4.40 -15.88 6.12
N THR A 130 5.66 -16.30 6.09
CA THR A 130 6.36 -16.78 7.27
C THR A 130 7.08 -15.64 7.98
N ILE A 131 7.05 -15.63 9.31
CA ILE A 131 7.80 -14.63 10.09
C ILE A 131 9.26 -15.05 10.13
N SER A 132 10.13 -14.22 9.57
CA SER A 132 11.56 -14.49 9.44
C SER A 132 12.40 -13.77 10.51
N ALA A 133 11.95 -12.62 11.00
CA ALA A 133 12.62 -11.86 12.06
C ALA A 133 11.64 -10.93 12.78
N THR A 134 11.97 -10.60 14.03
CA THR A 134 11.36 -9.53 14.81
C THR A 134 12.43 -8.78 15.59
N HIS A 135 12.19 -7.49 15.84
CA HIS A 135 13.07 -6.63 16.63
C HIS A 135 12.24 -5.63 17.44
N ALA A 136 12.62 -5.35 18.68
CA ALA A 136 11.96 -4.33 19.48
C ALA A 136 12.95 -3.72 20.48
N ASP A 137 13.03 -2.39 20.49
CA ASP A 137 13.80 -1.62 21.45
C ASP A 137 13.11 -0.27 21.77
N GLU A 138 13.88 0.69 22.26
CA GLU A 138 13.38 2.02 22.63
C GLU A 138 13.05 2.91 21.44
N GLN A 139 13.65 2.66 20.28
CA GLN A 139 13.53 3.49 19.08
C GLN A 139 12.55 2.91 18.08
N GLU A 140 12.42 1.58 17.99
CA GLU A 140 11.56 0.94 17.01
C GLU A 140 11.13 -0.47 17.37
N ALA A 141 10.05 -0.93 16.74
CA ALA A 141 9.62 -2.32 16.71
C ALA A 141 9.37 -2.74 15.26
N SER A 142 9.80 -3.95 14.88
CA SER A 142 9.63 -4.46 13.53
C SER A 142 9.30 -5.95 13.44
N VAL A 143 8.61 -6.30 12.36
CA VAL A 143 8.32 -7.68 11.96
C VAL A 143 8.66 -7.86 10.49
N THR A 144 9.47 -8.86 10.18
CA THR A 144 9.84 -9.21 8.80
C THR A 144 9.15 -10.49 8.37
N LEU A 145 8.30 -10.37 7.35
CA LEU A 145 7.57 -11.46 6.74
C LEU A 145 8.26 -11.91 5.45
N GLN A 146 8.26 -13.20 5.17
CA GLN A 146 8.87 -13.81 4.00
C GLN A 146 7.89 -14.72 3.24
N LEU A 147 7.89 -14.60 1.92
CA LEU A 147 7.15 -15.44 0.99
C LEU A 147 8.09 -16.06 -0.04
N PHE A 148 7.88 -17.34 -0.33
CA PHE A 148 8.46 -18.02 -1.49
C PHE A 148 7.42 -18.15 -2.59
N SER A 149 7.74 -17.65 -3.78
CA SER A 149 6.90 -17.73 -4.97
C SER A 149 7.63 -18.57 -6.03
N ALA A 150 7.08 -19.74 -6.35
CA ALA A 150 7.76 -20.76 -7.16
C ALA A 150 7.81 -20.40 -8.66
N ASP A 151 8.81 -20.91 -9.40
CA ASP A 151 8.86 -20.79 -10.86
C ASP A 151 7.53 -21.21 -11.51
N GLY A 152 7.00 -20.39 -12.42
CA GLY A 152 5.74 -20.61 -13.12
C GLY A 152 4.48 -20.20 -12.37
N GLU A 153 4.56 -19.78 -11.10
CA GLU A 153 3.42 -19.28 -10.35
C GLU A 153 2.82 -18.05 -11.06
N GLU A 154 1.52 -18.11 -11.38
CA GLU A 154 0.79 -17.08 -12.15
C GLU A 154 1.44 -16.73 -13.52
N GLY A 155 2.29 -17.63 -14.02
CA GLY A 155 3.05 -17.49 -15.27
C GLY A 155 4.41 -16.79 -15.13
N TYR A 156 4.79 -16.36 -13.92
CA TYR A 156 6.06 -15.66 -13.71
C TYR A 156 7.27 -16.63 -13.70
N PRO A 157 8.35 -16.36 -14.45
CA PRO A 157 9.55 -17.17 -14.42
C PRO A 157 10.36 -16.93 -13.13
N GLY A 158 11.12 -17.94 -12.72
CA GLY A 158 12.03 -17.89 -11.59
C GLY A 158 11.37 -18.15 -10.25
N ASN A 159 12.11 -18.82 -9.38
CA ASN A 159 11.79 -18.89 -7.97
C ASN A 159 12.17 -17.56 -7.32
N LEU A 160 11.22 -16.91 -6.66
CA LEU A 160 11.39 -15.62 -6.02
C LEU A 160 11.25 -15.76 -4.51
N ASN A 161 12.27 -15.35 -3.77
CA ASN A 161 12.17 -15.12 -2.34
C ASN A 161 11.90 -13.63 -2.12
N VAL A 162 10.83 -13.31 -1.40
CA VAL A 162 10.41 -11.93 -1.12
C VAL A 162 10.30 -11.74 0.38
N GLN A 163 10.76 -10.60 0.86
CA GLN A 163 10.58 -10.14 2.21
C GLN A 163 9.90 -8.77 2.22
N VAL A 164 9.03 -8.58 3.21
CA VAL A 164 8.50 -7.27 3.60
C VAL A 164 8.78 -7.08 5.09
N CYS A 165 9.42 -5.97 5.45
CA CYS A 165 9.64 -5.59 6.84
C CYS A 165 8.79 -4.38 7.18
N TYR A 166 7.94 -4.51 8.20
CA TYR A 166 7.21 -3.41 8.79
C TYR A 166 7.97 -2.95 10.04
N THR A 167 8.36 -1.68 10.08
CA THR A 167 9.04 -1.08 11.24
C THR A 167 8.26 0.14 11.70
N LEU A 168 7.75 0.12 12.93
CA LEU A 168 7.15 1.26 13.61
C LEU A 168 8.20 1.92 14.50
N THR A 169 8.50 3.19 14.25
CA THR A 169 9.44 3.96 15.07
C THR A 169 8.74 4.69 16.23
N ALA A 170 9.53 5.12 17.21
CA ALA A 170 9.09 5.96 18.32
C ALA A 170 8.56 7.34 17.89
N ASN A 171 8.80 7.74 16.63
CA ASN A 171 8.38 9.02 16.06
C ASN A 171 7.16 8.90 15.12
N ASN A 172 6.35 7.84 15.27
CA ASN A 172 5.15 7.58 14.47
C ASN A 172 5.44 7.44 12.96
N GLU A 173 6.59 6.86 12.62
CA GLU A 173 6.89 6.47 11.25
C GLU A 173 6.68 4.97 11.10
N LEU A 174 5.81 4.57 10.15
CA LEU A 174 5.68 3.20 9.69
C LEU A 174 6.47 3.05 8.39
N ASN A 175 7.60 2.34 8.47
CA ASN A 175 8.41 1.96 7.33
C ASN A 175 7.97 0.60 6.80
N VAL A 176 7.89 0.47 5.47
CA VAL A 176 7.60 -0.75 4.74
C VAL A 176 8.74 -0.98 3.74
N ASP A 177 9.60 -1.93 4.07
CA ASP A 177 10.81 -2.26 3.30
C ASP A 177 10.63 -3.58 2.56
N PHE A 178 10.70 -3.53 1.24
CA PHE A 178 10.66 -4.71 0.38
C PHE A 178 12.07 -5.13 -0.04
N SER A 179 12.33 -6.44 -0.04
CA SER A 179 13.54 -7.03 -0.61
C SER A 179 13.16 -8.31 -1.35
N ALA A 180 13.72 -8.53 -2.54
CA ALA A 180 13.49 -9.79 -3.24
C ALA A 180 14.69 -10.23 -4.08
N GLN A 181 14.85 -11.55 -4.23
CA GLN A 181 15.86 -12.17 -5.08
C GLN A 181 15.25 -13.32 -5.86
N SER A 182 15.60 -13.39 -7.15
CA SER A 182 15.15 -14.43 -8.07
C SER A 182 16.34 -15.22 -8.61
N ASP A 183 16.14 -16.51 -8.84
CA ASP A 183 17.12 -17.39 -9.51
C ASP A 183 17.10 -17.27 -11.05
N ARG A 184 16.09 -16.60 -11.60
CA ARG A 184 15.96 -16.24 -13.03
C ARG A 184 15.55 -14.79 -13.18
N ASP A 185 15.80 -14.23 -14.36
CA ASP A 185 15.20 -12.94 -14.70
C ASP A 185 13.67 -13.05 -14.61
N THR A 186 13.02 -12.06 -14.01
CA THR A 186 11.56 -12.02 -13.83
C THR A 186 11.05 -10.58 -13.80
N PHE A 187 9.73 -10.40 -13.91
CA PHE A 187 9.08 -9.14 -13.57
C PHE A 187 8.89 -9.02 -12.06
N ILE A 188 9.09 -7.82 -11.52
CA ILE A 188 8.79 -7.49 -10.12
C ILE A 188 8.29 -6.04 -10.01
N ASN A 189 7.17 -5.86 -9.32
CA ASN A 189 6.64 -4.56 -8.95
C ASN A 189 5.80 -4.76 -7.69
N LEU A 190 6.23 -4.24 -6.54
CA LEU A 190 5.58 -4.48 -5.25
C LEU A 190 4.99 -3.19 -4.71
N THR A 191 3.90 -3.28 -3.95
CA THR A 191 3.35 -2.14 -3.21
C THR A 191 2.53 -2.60 -2.01
N GLN A 192 2.13 -1.64 -1.18
CA GLN A 192 1.28 -1.83 0.00
C GLN A 192 -0.09 -1.16 -0.26
N HIS A 193 -1.17 -1.95 -0.33
CA HIS A 193 -2.49 -1.48 -0.75
C HIS A 193 -3.39 -1.05 0.42
N SER A 194 -2.85 -0.23 1.33
CA SER A 194 -3.59 0.26 2.50
C SER A 194 -4.56 1.39 2.15
N TYR A 195 -5.78 1.30 2.67
CA TYR A 195 -6.87 2.25 2.46
C TYR A 195 -6.97 3.21 3.65
N PHE A 196 -6.42 4.41 3.52
CA PHE A 196 -6.35 5.38 4.62
C PHE A 196 -7.61 6.24 4.75
N ASN A 197 -8.08 6.42 5.98
CA ASN A 197 -9.07 7.43 6.36
C ASN A 197 -8.73 7.94 7.77
N LEU A 198 -8.31 9.19 7.89
CA LEU A 198 -7.88 9.80 9.16
C LEU A 198 -9.00 10.49 9.97
N ALA A 199 -10.24 10.47 9.49
CA ALA A 199 -11.36 11.17 10.13
C ALA A 199 -11.95 10.36 11.30
N LEU A 200 -12.62 11.00 12.24
CA LEU A 200 -13.28 10.33 13.36
C LEU A 200 -14.70 9.87 13.01
N HIS A 201 -15.45 10.71 12.29
CA HIS A 201 -16.88 10.51 12.06
C HIS A 201 -17.26 10.37 10.58
N GLU A 202 -16.32 10.53 9.66
CA GLU A 202 -16.60 10.47 8.23
C GLU A 202 -16.48 9.05 7.68
N ASN A 203 -17.52 8.65 6.95
CA ASN A 203 -17.52 7.42 6.19
C ASN A 203 -16.91 7.61 4.79
N THR A 204 -16.38 8.80 4.47
CA THR A 204 -15.72 9.16 3.21
C THR A 204 -14.47 9.99 3.47
N VAL A 205 -13.63 10.20 2.45
CA VAL A 205 -12.44 11.07 2.52
C VAL A 205 -12.59 12.42 1.82
N SER A 206 -13.84 12.85 1.54
CA SER A 206 -14.12 14.06 0.77
C SER A 206 -13.58 15.33 1.44
N GLU A 207 -13.63 15.42 2.77
CA GLU A 207 -13.18 16.61 3.51
C GLU A 207 -11.67 16.59 3.81
N HIS A 208 -10.98 15.46 3.60
CA HIS A 208 -9.54 15.39 3.77
C HIS A 208 -8.84 16.37 2.85
N GLN A 209 -7.87 17.10 3.40
CA GLN A 209 -6.97 17.93 2.62
C GLN A 209 -5.88 17.03 2.04
N LEU A 210 -5.71 17.09 0.71
CA LEU A 210 -4.68 16.35 -0.01
C LEU A 210 -3.69 17.33 -0.64
N TRP A 211 -2.40 17.01 -0.48
CA TRP A 211 -1.31 17.63 -1.22
C TRP A 211 -0.45 16.54 -1.86
N LEU A 212 -0.09 16.73 -3.13
CA LEU A 212 0.78 15.84 -3.88
C LEU A 212 1.95 16.64 -4.46
N LEU A 213 3.18 16.15 -4.27
CA LEU A 213 4.36 16.63 -4.96
C LEU A 213 4.29 16.47 -6.49
N PRO A 214 3.91 15.29 -7.04
CA PRO A 214 3.92 15.10 -8.49
C PRO A 214 2.83 15.92 -9.19
N GLN A 215 3.17 16.43 -10.38
CA GLN A 215 2.28 17.20 -11.25
C GLN A 215 2.07 16.52 -12.61
N GLU A 216 2.71 15.37 -12.85
CA GLU A 216 2.60 14.60 -14.08
C GLU A 216 1.99 13.23 -13.79
N ILE A 217 1.23 12.72 -14.76
CA ILE A 217 0.48 11.47 -14.67
C ILE A 217 0.73 10.61 -15.91
N ILE A 218 0.66 9.31 -15.73
CA ILE A 218 0.65 8.34 -16.84
C ILE A 218 -0.74 8.36 -17.49
N VAL A 219 -0.78 8.54 -18.80
CA VAL A 219 -2.03 8.54 -19.57
C VAL A 219 -2.50 7.11 -19.78
N THR A 220 -3.74 6.82 -19.42
CA THR A 220 -4.39 5.52 -19.64
C THR A 220 -5.47 5.59 -20.71
N ASP A 221 -5.77 4.45 -21.32
CA ASP A 221 -6.92 4.29 -22.20
C ASP A 221 -8.21 4.01 -21.40
N LYS A 222 -9.30 3.71 -22.12
CA LYS A 222 -10.61 3.40 -21.54
C LYS A 222 -10.64 2.13 -20.65
N ASN A 223 -9.65 1.25 -20.79
CA ASN A 223 -9.51 0.03 -20.00
C ASN A 223 -8.52 0.24 -18.83
N MET A 224 -8.13 1.49 -18.57
CA MET A 224 -7.12 1.87 -17.58
C MET A 224 -5.72 1.29 -17.88
N MET A 225 -5.44 0.98 -19.15
CA MET A 225 -4.12 0.52 -19.58
C MET A 225 -3.23 1.70 -19.94
N PRO A 226 -1.96 1.75 -19.48
CA PRO A 226 -1.02 2.79 -19.86
C PRO A 226 -0.82 2.88 -21.37
N THR A 227 -0.79 4.11 -21.89
CA THR A 227 -0.53 4.38 -23.31
C THR A 227 0.96 4.61 -23.63
N GLY A 228 1.81 4.65 -22.60
CA GLY A 228 3.21 5.04 -22.69
C GLY A 228 3.44 6.56 -22.65
N ALA A 229 2.39 7.37 -22.71
CA ALA A 229 2.48 8.83 -22.62
C ALA A 229 2.40 9.33 -21.17
N ILE A 230 3.12 10.42 -20.89
CA ILE A 230 3.09 11.17 -19.65
C ILE A 230 2.60 12.59 -19.96
N THR A 231 1.68 13.13 -19.15
CA THR A 231 1.14 14.48 -19.30
C THR A 231 1.01 15.16 -17.96
N LYS A 232 0.85 16.48 -17.95
CA LYS A 232 0.49 17.22 -16.73
C LYS A 232 -0.88 16.78 -16.23
N ALA A 233 -1.04 16.68 -14.91
CA ALA A 233 -2.32 16.47 -14.26
C ALA A 233 -3.30 17.58 -14.67
N SER A 234 -4.55 17.21 -14.91
CA SER A 234 -5.63 18.19 -15.10
C SER A 234 -5.90 18.93 -13.79
N ALA A 235 -6.57 20.07 -13.83
CA ALA A 235 -6.92 20.82 -12.61
C ALA A 235 -7.69 19.99 -11.56
N ALA A 236 -8.47 18.98 -11.98
CA ALA A 236 -9.20 18.09 -11.08
C ALA A 236 -8.32 17.07 -10.35
N LEU A 237 -7.16 16.74 -10.92
CA LEU A 237 -6.17 15.79 -10.42
C LEU A 237 -4.87 16.48 -9.96
N ASP A 238 -4.77 17.80 -10.11
CA ASP A 238 -3.68 18.60 -9.59
C ASP A 238 -3.94 18.92 -8.11
N PHE A 239 -3.06 18.42 -7.25
CA PHE A 239 -3.03 18.63 -5.81
C PHE A 239 -1.67 19.22 -5.37
N HIS A 240 -0.93 19.87 -6.27
CA HIS A 240 0.33 20.54 -5.93
C HIS A 240 0.13 21.74 -4.98
N SER A 241 -1.10 22.24 -4.92
CA SER A 241 -1.61 23.08 -3.83
C SER A 241 -2.56 22.26 -2.96
N ALA A 242 -2.34 22.28 -1.65
CA ALA A 242 -3.17 21.53 -0.70
C ALA A 242 -4.64 21.98 -0.79
N ARG A 243 -5.57 21.03 -0.99
CA ARG A 243 -7.01 21.30 -1.10
C ARG A 243 -7.85 20.08 -0.67
N PRO A 244 -9.16 20.24 -0.39
CA PRO A 244 -10.03 19.09 -0.16
C PRO A 244 -10.07 18.16 -1.37
N ILE A 245 -10.19 16.85 -1.12
CA ILE A 245 -10.47 15.85 -2.17
C ILE A 245 -11.83 16.15 -2.81
N ALA A 246 -12.82 16.56 -2.01
CA ALA A 246 -14.17 16.90 -2.43
C ALA A 246 -14.78 15.80 -3.31
N ASN A 247 -15.21 16.15 -4.52
CA ASN A 247 -15.83 15.23 -5.48
C ASN A 247 -14.84 14.70 -6.54
N SER A 248 -13.52 14.85 -6.33
CA SER A 248 -12.52 14.29 -7.24
C SER A 248 -12.67 12.76 -7.29
N VAL A 249 -12.55 12.19 -8.49
CA VAL A 249 -12.38 10.75 -8.70
C VAL A 249 -10.92 10.53 -9.03
N ILE A 250 -10.23 9.75 -8.20
CA ILE A 250 -8.79 9.55 -8.30
C ILE A 250 -8.53 8.05 -8.42
N ASP A 251 -7.98 7.64 -9.54
CA ASP A 251 -7.37 6.33 -9.80
C ASP A 251 -6.27 6.59 -10.81
N THR A 252 -5.14 7.10 -10.32
CA THR A 252 -4.18 7.80 -11.16
C THR A 252 -2.75 7.50 -10.72
N ALA A 253 -1.94 7.09 -11.69
CA ALA A 253 -0.51 6.90 -11.52
C ALA A 253 0.22 8.23 -11.76
N TYR A 254 0.71 8.82 -10.68
CA TYR A 254 1.50 10.04 -10.70
C TYR A 254 2.98 9.72 -10.82
N VAL A 255 3.67 10.42 -11.72
CA VAL A 255 5.11 10.27 -11.93
C VAL A 255 5.85 11.18 -10.96
N LEU A 256 6.70 10.59 -10.12
CA LEU A 256 7.46 11.35 -9.13
C LEU A 256 8.63 12.10 -9.80
N PRO A 257 8.89 13.35 -9.41
CA PRO A 257 10.02 14.09 -9.94
C PRO A 257 11.35 13.36 -9.68
N PRO A 258 12.34 13.43 -10.59
CA PRO A 258 13.65 12.86 -10.34
C PRO A 258 14.26 13.34 -9.02
N HIS A 259 14.98 12.46 -8.32
CA HIS A 259 15.64 12.75 -7.04
C HIS A 259 14.70 13.07 -5.86
N SER A 260 13.41 12.71 -5.94
CA SER A 260 12.45 12.89 -4.84
C SER A 260 12.52 11.81 -3.75
N ALA A 261 13.46 10.86 -3.81
CA ALA A 261 13.49 9.70 -2.91
C ALA A 261 13.52 10.05 -1.40
N ASN A 262 14.08 11.22 -1.06
CA ASN A 262 14.14 11.73 0.32
C ASN A 262 13.06 12.78 0.64
N SER A 263 12.21 13.10 -0.33
CA SER A 263 11.17 14.12 -0.21
C SER A 263 9.86 13.51 0.24
N ILE A 264 9.04 14.30 0.94
CA ILE A 264 7.64 13.96 1.14
C ILE A 264 6.93 14.12 -0.21
N ILE A 265 6.30 13.04 -0.69
CA ILE A 265 5.64 12.99 -2.00
C ILE A 265 4.13 13.23 -1.91
N ALA A 266 3.53 12.96 -0.75
CA ALA A 266 2.13 13.22 -0.49
C ALA A 266 1.94 13.61 0.98
N ARG A 267 0.91 14.41 1.24
CA ARG A 267 0.36 14.61 2.58
C ARG A 267 -1.15 14.57 2.50
N ILE A 268 -1.77 13.91 3.48
CA ILE A 268 -3.22 13.95 3.72
C ILE A 268 -3.50 14.35 5.16
N SER A 269 -4.56 15.12 5.41
CA SER A 269 -5.01 15.41 6.78
C SER A 269 -6.52 15.47 6.90
N ALA A 270 -7.03 14.99 8.03
CA ALA A 270 -8.44 15.09 8.41
C ALA A 270 -8.66 16.34 9.28
N PRO A 271 -9.56 17.27 8.88
CA PRO A 271 -9.82 18.47 9.66
C PRO A 271 -10.37 18.21 11.07
N ASP A 272 -11.23 17.20 11.22
CA ASP A 272 -11.96 16.88 12.46
C ASP A 272 -11.05 16.31 13.56
N THR A 273 -10.12 15.42 13.23
CA THR A 273 -9.15 14.86 14.18
C THR A 273 -7.89 15.72 14.30
N GLY A 274 -7.51 16.43 13.23
CA GLY A 274 -6.20 17.08 13.12
C GLY A 274 -5.05 16.13 12.82
N LEU A 275 -5.35 14.84 12.58
CA LEU A 275 -4.33 13.91 12.14
C LEU A 275 -3.90 14.23 10.73
N SER A 276 -2.61 14.08 10.49
CA SER A 276 -2.03 14.07 9.15
C SER A 276 -1.13 12.86 8.95
N MET A 277 -1.01 12.45 7.70
CA MET A 277 -0.09 11.42 7.25
C MET A 277 0.69 11.96 6.05
N ALA A 278 2.01 11.83 6.09
CA ALA A 278 2.90 12.10 4.98
C ALA A 278 3.46 10.80 4.41
N VAL A 279 3.75 10.79 3.10
CA VAL A 279 4.34 9.62 2.41
C VAL A 279 5.74 9.97 1.91
N LYS A 280 6.70 9.07 2.08
CA LYS A 280 8.02 9.07 1.43
C LYS A 280 8.24 7.73 0.73
N THR A 281 9.03 7.71 -0.34
CA THR A 281 9.35 6.49 -1.07
C THR A 281 10.52 6.70 -2.01
N ASP A 282 11.24 5.63 -2.34
CA ASP A 282 12.23 5.57 -3.42
C ASP A 282 11.65 5.11 -4.77
N ALA A 283 10.36 4.75 -4.81
CA ALA A 283 9.67 4.35 -6.03
C ALA A 283 9.55 5.55 -7.02
N PRO A 284 9.49 5.29 -8.33
CA PRO A 284 9.36 6.35 -9.33
C PRO A 284 7.92 6.82 -9.58
N VAL A 285 6.92 6.03 -9.16
CA VAL A 285 5.49 6.29 -9.39
C VAL A 285 4.74 6.09 -8.07
N VAL A 286 3.68 6.86 -7.87
CA VAL A 286 2.67 6.58 -6.85
C VAL A 286 1.30 6.48 -7.51
N VAL A 287 0.63 5.36 -7.35
CA VAL A 287 -0.81 5.26 -7.66
C VAL A 287 -1.58 5.83 -6.48
N VAL A 288 -2.44 6.79 -6.77
CA VAL A 288 -3.38 7.35 -5.78
C VAL A 288 -4.78 6.93 -6.20
N TYR A 289 -5.48 6.26 -5.30
CA TYR A 289 -6.81 5.72 -5.56
C TYR A 289 -7.76 6.08 -4.41
N ASN A 290 -8.83 6.82 -4.65
CA ASN A 290 -9.76 7.25 -3.59
C ASN A 290 -10.99 6.34 -3.44
N ALA A 291 -10.82 5.04 -3.69
CA ALA A 291 -11.77 4.01 -3.31
C ALA A 291 -13.18 4.16 -3.94
N GLN A 292 -13.32 4.80 -5.11
CA GLN A 292 -14.63 5.05 -5.72
C GLN A 292 -15.40 3.77 -6.11
N HIS A 293 -14.71 2.62 -6.22
CA HIS A 293 -15.31 1.34 -6.58
C HIS A 293 -15.42 0.35 -5.41
N LEU A 294 -15.12 0.77 -4.16
CA LEU A 294 -15.31 -0.12 -3.01
C LEU A 294 -16.78 -0.53 -2.86
N PRO A 295 -17.07 -1.82 -2.62
CA PRO A 295 -18.44 -2.27 -2.37
C PRO A 295 -18.96 -1.71 -1.05
N GLU A 296 -20.28 -1.53 -0.95
CA GLU A 296 -20.91 -1.16 0.32
C GLU A 296 -20.98 -2.35 1.27
N GLN A 297 -20.36 -2.21 2.45
CA GLN A 297 -20.43 -3.18 3.54
C GLN A 297 -20.38 -2.44 4.88
N GLN A 298 -21.44 -2.58 5.67
CA GLN A 298 -21.50 -1.99 7.01
C GLN A 298 -20.69 -2.82 7.99
N LEU A 299 -19.80 -2.16 8.74
CA LEU A 299 -18.96 -2.80 9.76
C LEU A 299 -19.25 -2.15 11.12
N PRO A 300 -19.93 -2.82 12.08
CA PRO A 300 -20.40 -2.17 13.30
C PRO A 300 -19.30 -1.58 14.22
N LYS A 301 -18.07 -2.07 14.10
CA LYS A 301 -16.91 -1.69 14.95
C LYS A 301 -15.78 -1.01 14.17
N ARG A 302 -15.90 -0.93 12.85
CA ARG A 302 -14.91 -0.34 11.93
C ARG A 302 -15.58 0.69 11.05
N LYS A 303 -14.79 1.44 10.28
CA LYS A 303 -15.34 2.28 9.21
C LYS A 303 -15.94 1.38 8.14
N SER A 304 -17.16 1.66 7.71
CA SER A 304 -17.83 0.88 6.68
C SER A 304 -17.09 0.98 5.35
N LEU A 305 -17.06 -0.12 4.61
CA LEU A 305 -16.62 -0.09 3.22
C LEU A 305 -17.71 0.54 2.38
N ARG A 306 -17.33 1.48 1.51
CA ARG A 306 -18.22 2.14 0.55
C ARG A 306 -17.40 2.97 -0.45
N PRO A 307 -17.99 3.41 -1.57
CA PRO A 307 -17.34 4.35 -2.46
C PRO A 307 -16.82 5.58 -1.70
N PHE A 308 -15.58 5.96 -1.99
CA PHE A 308 -14.89 7.11 -1.39
C PHE A 308 -14.58 7.01 0.11
N ALA A 309 -14.67 5.81 0.70
CA ALA A 309 -14.43 5.61 2.13
C ALA A 309 -12.99 5.87 2.60
N ALA A 310 -12.03 5.82 1.67
CA ALA A 310 -10.61 5.90 1.96
C ALA A 310 -9.81 6.31 0.73
N ILE A 311 -8.50 6.50 0.91
CA ILE A 311 -7.54 6.75 -0.15
C ILE A 311 -6.33 5.84 -0.01
N CYS A 312 -5.83 5.31 -1.13
CA CYS A 312 -4.62 4.51 -1.20
C CYS A 312 -3.47 5.38 -1.72
N PHE A 313 -2.28 5.12 -1.18
CA PHE A 313 -1.01 5.62 -1.71
C PHE A 313 -0.12 4.41 -1.96
N GLU A 314 0.01 4.04 -3.22
CA GLU A 314 0.72 2.85 -3.68
C GLU A 314 1.98 3.27 -4.46
N PRO A 315 3.08 3.62 -3.77
CA PRO A 315 4.38 3.72 -4.40
C PRO A 315 4.79 2.42 -5.07
N GLN A 316 5.19 2.50 -6.34
CA GLN A 316 5.53 1.36 -7.16
C GLN A 316 6.34 1.77 -8.41
N GLY A 317 6.80 0.78 -9.18
CA GLY A 317 7.29 0.96 -10.55
C GLY A 317 6.18 1.33 -11.53
N TYR A 318 6.56 1.57 -12.78
CA TYR A 318 5.60 1.95 -13.82
C TYR A 318 4.69 0.76 -14.16
N THR A 319 3.38 0.96 -14.10
CA THR A 319 2.40 -0.05 -14.53
C THR A 319 2.62 -0.38 -16.01
N ASP A 320 2.44 -1.66 -16.38
CA ASP A 320 2.66 -2.18 -17.73
C ASP A 320 4.07 -1.94 -18.31
N ALA A 321 5.05 -1.53 -17.49
CA ALA A 321 6.40 -1.18 -17.97
C ALA A 321 7.06 -2.21 -18.91
N PRO A 322 6.91 -3.53 -18.72
CA PRO A 322 7.45 -4.52 -19.66
C PRO A 322 6.94 -4.38 -21.11
N ASN A 323 5.74 -3.80 -21.31
CA ASN A 323 5.15 -3.55 -22.63
C ASN A 323 5.25 -2.08 -23.08
N GLN A 324 5.85 -1.21 -22.28
CA GLN A 324 5.92 0.23 -22.51
C GLN A 324 7.39 0.66 -22.65
N PRO A 325 7.97 0.68 -23.86
CA PRO A 325 9.40 0.95 -24.06
C PRO A 325 9.89 2.32 -23.54
N ALA A 326 8.97 3.27 -23.34
CA ALA A 326 9.26 4.58 -22.78
C ALA A 326 9.43 4.56 -21.24
N PHE A 327 9.01 3.50 -20.56
CA PHE A 327 9.09 3.37 -19.11
C PHE A 327 10.34 2.57 -18.69
N PRO A 328 10.98 2.94 -17.57
CA PRO A 328 11.91 2.05 -16.89
C PRO A 328 11.24 0.69 -16.64
N ASN A 329 11.89 -0.39 -17.05
CA ASN A 329 11.32 -1.72 -16.91
C ASN A 329 11.32 -2.21 -15.45
N ASN A 330 10.34 -3.04 -15.14
CA ASN A 330 10.18 -3.71 -13.85
C ASN A 330 10.85 -5.10 -13.86
N ILE A 331 12.07 -5.23 -14.43
CA ILE A 331 12.76 -6.52 -14.54
C ILE A 331 13.78 -6.67 -13.42
N LEU A 332 13.61 -7.72 -12.60
CA LEU A 332 14.63 -8.20 -11.69
C LEU A 332 15.53 -9.20 -12.41
N ARG A 333 16.83 -8.91 -12.47
CA ARG A 333 17.82 -9.82 -13.03
C ARG A 333 18.18 -10.92 -12.04
N ALA A 334 18.45 -12.12 -12.54
CA ALA A 334 18.87 -13.27 -11.74
C ALA A 334 20.06 -12.91 -10.86
N GLY A 335 19.97 -13.23 -9.57
CA GLY A 335 21.00 -12.92 -8.57
C GLY A 335 21.12 -11.45 -8.14
N ALA A 336 20.40 -10.53 -8.78
CA ALA A 336 20.27 -9.16 -8.28
C ALA A 336 19.27 -9.10 -7.12
N THR A 337 19.36 -8.05 -6.31
CA THR A 337 18.41 -7.78 -5.22
C THR A 337 17.52 -6.61 -5.60
N PHE A 338 16.20 -6.85 -5.65
CA PHE A 338 15.20 -5.79 -5.66
C PHE A 338 15.11 -5.16 -4.28
N LYS A 339 14.96 -3.84 -4.22
CA LYS A 339 14.64 -3.09 -2.99
C LYS A 339 13.65 -1.99 -3.32
N GLN A 340 12.72 -1.74 -2.41
CA GLN A 340 11.82 -0.59 -2.44
C GLN A 340 11.44 -0.24 -1.00
N HIS A 341 11.26 1.05 -0.74
CA HIS A 341 10.93 1.58 0.57
C HIS A 341 9.72 2.50 0.50
N ILE A 342 8.82 2.39 1.49
CA ILE A 342 7.70 3.30 1.70
C ILE A 342 7.69 3.71 3.17
N THR A 343 7.59 5.01 3.46
CA THR A 343 7.36 5.51 4.81
C THR A 343 6.01 6.20 4.89
N TYR A 344 5.19 5.83 5.87
CA TYR A 344 4.00 6.58 6.28
C TYR A 344 4.32 7.28 7.62
N ILE A 345 4.30 8.61 7.63
CA ILE A 345 4.67 9.43 8.79
C ILE A 345 3.41 10.08 9.34
N PHE A 346 3.02 9.72 10.57
CA PHE A 346 1.82 10.25 11.20
C PHE A 346 2.15 11.40 12.15
N SER A 347 1.28 12.41 12.18
CA SER A 347 1.41 13.52 13.12
C SER A 347 0.03 14.09 13.50
N ARG A 348 0.03 14.98 14.50
CA ARG A 348 -1.15 15.74 14.95
C ARG A 348 -1.14 17.17 14.42
N ASP A 349 -0.31 17.43 13.42
CA ASP A 349 -0.16 18.73 12.77
C ASP A 349 -0.90 18.68 11.41
N PRO A 350 -2.09 19.28 11.31
CA PRO A 350 -2.86 19.24 10.07
C PRO A 350 -2.16 20.04 8.96
N ILE A 351 -2.35 19.62 7.72
CA ILE A 351 -1.91 20.39 6.56
C ILE A 351 -2.71 21.69 6.57
N GLN A 352 -2.02 22.82 6.64
CA GLN A 352 -2.69 24.10 6.49
C GLN A 352 -3.11 24.24 5.01
N PRO A 353 -4.38 24.51 4.71
CA PRO A 353 -4.77 24.85 3.35
C PRO A 353 -3.98 26.08 2.90
N ILE A 354 -3.52 26.11 1.65
CA ILE A 354 -2.96 27.33 1.09
C ILE A 354 -4.16 28.25 0.84
N ILE A 355 -4.41 29.17 1.77
CA ILE A 355 -5.37 30.26 1.56
C ILE A 355 -4.71 31.21 0.56
N SER A 356 -5.18 31.18 -0.70
CA SER A 356 -4.81 32.14 -1.74
C SER A 356 -5.32 33.54 -1.44
#